data_AF-F2KQ91-F1
#
_entry.id   AF-F2KQ91-F1
#
_cell.length_a   1.000
_cell.length_b   1.000
_cell.length_c   1.000
_cell.angle_alpha   90.00
_cell.angle_beta   90.00
_cell.angle_gamma   90.00
#
_symmetry.space_group_name_H-M   'P 1'
#
loop_
_entity.id
_entity.type
_entity.pdbx_description
1 polymer ?
#
loop_
_entity_poly.entity_id
_entity_poly.type
_entity_poly.pdbx_seq_one_letter_code
_entity_poly.pdbx_strand_id
1 'polypeptide(L)' 'MLIKVDSRGRLYIPKKIRGKLGNEVYLVEMDDGIVIIPKPRDPVKELEEIGKSLPDKSIEELRKEITEQAMEEIE' A
#
# COMPACT_ATOMS: atom_id res chain seq x y z
N MET A 1 -5.10 17.21 -4.85
CA MET A 1 -4.73 17.84 -6.14
C MET A 1 -5.78 17.44 -7.15
N LEU A 2 -6.48 18.40 -7.76
CA LEU A 2 -7.45 18.09 -8.82
C LEU A 2 -6.68 17.88 -10.13
N ILE A 3 -6.88 16.73 -10.78
CA ILE A 3 -6.28 16.39 -12.08
C ILE A 3 -7.43 16.04 -13.02
N LYS A 4 -7.39 16.57 -14.25
CA LYS A 4 -8.37 16.23 -15.28
C LYS A 4 -7.98 14.92 -15.95
N VAL A 5 -8.97 14.06 -16.14
CA VAL A 5 -8.87 12.90 -17.01
C VAL A 5 -9.12 13.37 -18.44
N ASP A 6 -8.28 12.96 -19.38
CA ASP A 6 -8.48 13.32 -20.78
C ASP A 6 -9.62 12.50 -21.42
N SER A 7 -9.96 12.82 -22.66
CA SER A 7 -11.04 12.14 -23.40
C SER A 7 -10.81 10.64 -23.62
N ARG A 8 -9.59 10.15 -23.39
CA ARG A 8 -9.21 8.74 -23.52
C ARG A 8 -9.09 8.03 -22.17
N GLY A 9 -9.52 8.67 -21.07
CA GLY A 9 -9.43 8.09 -19.74
C GLY A 9 -8.03 8.17 -19.11
N ARG A 10 -7.09 8.93 -19.68
CA ARG A 10 -5.71 8.99 -19.17
C ARG A 10 -5.57 10.08 -18.11
N LEU A 11 -4.84 9.76 -17.04
CA LEU A 11 -4.49 10.69 -15.99
C LEU A 11 -3.01 11.10 -16.11
N TYR A 12 -2.75 12.40 -16.23
CA TYR A 12 -1.38 12.90 -16.27
C TYR A 12 -0.78 12.92 -14.87
N ILE A 13 0.24 12.07 -14.64
CA ILE A 13 0.97 12.04 -13.36
C ILE A 13 2.04 13.16 -13.37
N PRO A 14 2.01 14.10 -12.40
CA PRO A 14 3.03 15.13 -12.26
C PRO A 14 4.43 14.54 -12.01
N LYS A 15 5.48 15.18 -12.52
CA LYS A 15 6.89 14.71 -12.43
C LYS A 15 7.31 14.32 -10.99
N LYS A 16 6.86 15.08 -9.99
CA LYS A 16 7.16 14.83 -8.56
C LYS A 16 6.64 13.48 -8.03
N ILE A 17 5.59 12.93 -8.65
CA ILE A 17 4.97 11.66 -8.23
C ILE A 17 5.50 10.49 -9.05
N ARG A 18 5.89 10.72 -10.32
CA ARG A 18 6.40 9.66 -11.22
C ARG A 18 7.56 8.85 -10.62
N GLY A 19 8.47 9.51 -9.91
CA GLY A 19 9.60 8.84 -9.28
C GLY A 19 9.19 7.76 -8.26
N LYS A 20 8.00 7.89 -7.65
CA LYS A 20 7.46 6.92 -6.69
C LYS A 20 6.67 5.78 -7.36
N LEU A 21 6.13 5.99 -8.57
CA LEU A 21 5.29 5.01 -9.25
C LEU A 21 6.08 4.03 -10.13
N GLY A 22 7.27 4.44 -10.60
CA GLY A 22 8.01 3.64 -11.58
C GLY A 22 7.35 3.62 -12.96
N ASN A 23 7.60 2.55 -13.72
CA ASN A 23 7.10 2.39 -15.10
C ASN A 23 5.83 1.54 -15.21
N GLU A 24 5.59 0.69 -14.21
CA GLU A 24 4.45 -0.23 -14.15
C GLU A 24 3.76 -0.07 -12.80
N VAL A 25 2.43 -0.14 -12.80
CA VAL A 25 1.60 0.00 -11.61
C VAL A 25 0.48 -1.02 -11.65
N TYR A 26 0.02 -1.43 -10.48
CA TYR A 26 -1.26 -2.10 -10.30
C TYR A 26 -2.36 -1.05 -10.11
N LEU A 27 -3.47 -1.23 -10.81
CA LEU A 27 -4.69 -0.47 -10.63
C LEU A 27 -5.71 -1.36 -9.93
N VAL A 28 -6.11 -0.98 -8.72
CA VAL A 28 -7.04 -1.77 -7.90
C VAL A 28 -8.31 -0.95 -7.71
N GLU A 29 -9.46 -1.54 -8.07
CA GLU A 29 -10.77 -0.96 -7.81
C GLU A 29 -11.19 -1.22 -6.35
N MET A 30 -11.74 -0.20 -5.72
CA MET A 30 -12.31 -0.21 -4.37
C MET A 30 -13.69 0.45 -4.43
N ASP A 31 -14.49 0.30 -3.38
CA ASP A 31 -15.86 0.83 -3.34
C ASP A 31 -15.90 2.37 -3.57
N ASP A 32 -14.92 3.10 -3.03
CA ASP A 32 -14.84 4.56 -3.13
C ASP A 32 -13.90 5.08 -4.24
N GLY A 33 -13.34 4.19 -5.08
CA GLY A 33 -12.50 4.61 -6.20
C GLY A 33 -11.41 3.63 -6.60
N ILE A 34 -10.24 4.19 -6.95
CA ILE A 34 -9.09 3.39 -7.44
C ILE A 34 -7.85 3.69 -6.62
N VAL A 35 -7.04 2.65 -6.40
CA VAL A 35 -5.71 2.76 -5.81
C VAL A 35 -4.67 2.38 -6.87
N ILE A 36 -3.65 3.22 -7.00
CA ILE A 36 -2.51 3.00 -7.90
C ILE A 36 -1.32 2.60 -7.05
N ILE A 37 -0.86 1.37 -7.22
CA ILE A 37 0.26 0.79 -6.45
C ILE A 37 1.44 0.57 -7.39
N PRO A 38 2.65 1.10 -7.11
CA PRO A 38 3.83 0.79 -7.91
C PRO A 38 4.09 -0.71 -7.95
N LYS A 39 4.43 -1.25 -9.12
CA LYS A 39 4.88 -2.63 -9.21
C LYS A 39 6.33 -2.72 -8.74
N PRO A 40 6.63 -3.57 -7.73
CA PRO A 40 8.00 -3.89 -7.34
C PRO A 40 8.85 -4.33 -8.52
N ARG A 41 10.11 -3.90 -8.57
CA ARG A 41 11.07 -4.48 -9.53
C ARG A 41 11.35 -5.94 -9.24
N ASP A 42 11.41 -6.27 -7.96
CA ASP A 42 11.62 -7.62 -7.44
C ASP A 42 10.66 -7.82 -6.26
N PRO A 43 9.45 -8.38 -6.51
CA PRO A 43 8.44 -8.56 -5.48
C PRO A 43 8.90 -9.44 -4.32
N VAL A 44 9.75 -10.44 -4.59
CA VAL A 44 10.23 -11.38 -3.57
C VAL A 44 11.18 -10.68 -2.64
N LYS A 45 12.17 -9.97 -3.20
CA LYS A 45 13.14 -9.22 -2.39
C LYS A 45 12.46 -8.14 -1.56
N GLU A 46 11.48 -7.43 -2.12
CA GLU A 46 10.74 -6.41 -1.37
C GLU A 46 9.94 -7.03 -0.21
N LEU A 47 9.31 -8.20 -0.44
CA LEU A 47 8.63 -8.95 0.61
C LEU A 47 9.59 -9.42 1.71
N GLU A 48 10.79 -9.89 1.36
CA GLU A 48 11.82 -10.27 2.33
C GLU A 48 12.26 -9.08 3.19
N GLU A 49 12.49 -7.90 2.61
CA GLU A 49 12.85 -6.69 3.36
C GLU A 49 11.72 -6.24 4.29
N ILE A 50 10.46 -6.33 3.86
CA ILE A 50 9.29 -6.10 4.73
C ILE A 50 9.32 -7.09 5.90
N GLY A 51 9.55 -8.38 5.61
CA GLY A 51 9.66 -9.42 6.63
C GLY A 51 10.73 -9.13 7.70
N LYS A 52 11.89 -8.58 7.30
CA LYS A 52 12.97 -8.19 8.22
C LYS A 52 12.59 -7.06 9.18
N SER A 53 11.61 -6.23 8.81
CA SER A 53 11.12 -5.13 9.64
C SER A 53 10.03 -5.55 10.64
N LEU A 54 9.54 -6.79 10.55
CA LEU A 54 8.55 -7.31 11.48
C LEU A 54 9.19 -7.54 12.86
N PRO A 55 8.43 -7.35 13.94
CA PRO A 55 8.91 -7.63 15.28
C PRO A 55 9.21 -9.12 15.46
N ASP A 56 10.24 -9.43 16.24
CA ASP A 56 10.58 -10.80 16.65
C ASP A 56 9.61 -11.27 17.74
N LYS A 57 8.38 -11.57 17.32
CA LYS A 57 7.28 -12.05 18.17
C LYS A 57 6.61 -13.24 17.53
N SER A 58 6.12 -14.15 18.36
CA SER A 58 5.27 -15.24 17.89
C SER A 58 3.93 -14.70 17.38
N ILE A 59 3.29 -15.46 16.49
CA ILE A 59 1.94 -15.15 16.00
C ILE A 59 0.93 -15.08 17.16
N GLU A 60 1.12 -15.90 18.19
CA GLU A 60 0.25 -15.94 19.38
C GLU A 60 0.35 -14.65 20.19
N GLU A 61 1.56 -14.14 20.42
CA GLU A 61 1.78 -12.86 21.09
C GLU A 61 1.19 -11.69 20.28
N LEU A 62 1.45 -11.64 18.97
CA LEU A 62 0.88 -10.61 18.09
C LEU A 62 -0.64 -10.60 18.13
N ARG A 63 -1.29 -11.78 18.10
CA ARG A 63 -2.75 -11.90 18.20
C ARG A 63 -3.28 -11.40 19.53
N LYS A 64 -2.61 -11.74 20.62
CA LYS A 64 -2.98 -11.28 21.96
C LYS A 64 -2.91 -9.76 22.03
N GLU A 65 -1.82 -9.16 21.59
CA GLU A 65 -1.62 -7.69 21.59
C GLU A 65 -2.66 -6.95 20.75
N ILE A 66 -2.94 -7.43 19.54
CA ILE A 66 -3.99 -6.84 18.68
C ILE A 66 -5.35 -6.88 19.37
N THR A 67 -5.65 -7.98 20.06
CA THR A 67 -6.94 -8.16 20.76
C THR A 67 -7.05 -7.25 21.97
N GLU A 68 -5.99 -7.15 22.78
CA GLU A 68 -5.92 -6.27 23.95
C GLU A 68 -6.08 -4.81 23.53
N GLN A 69 -5.34 -4.37 22.50
CA GLN A 69 -5.44 -3.00 21.98
C GLN A 69 -6.84 -2.67 21.45
N ALA A 70 -7.47 -3.60 20.72
CA ALA A 70 -8.84 -3.40 20.23
C ALA A 70 -9.86 -3.29 21.37
N MET A 71 -9.64 -3.93 22.52
CA MET A 71 -10.51 -3.78 23.69
C MET A 71 -10.32 -2.43 24.38
N GLU A 72 -9.08 -1.95 24.52
CA GLU A 72 -8.77 -0.63 25.08
C GLU A 72 -9.39 0.52 24.26
N GLU A 73 -9.44 0.40 22.93
CA GLU A 73 -10.05 1.43 22.06
C GLU A 73 -11.59 1.51 22.19
N ILE A 74 -12.23 0.50 22.78
CA ILE A 74 -13.69 0.44 22.99
C ILE A 74 -14.10 0.97 24.38
N GLU A 75 -13.17 0.99 25.35
CA GLU A 75 -13.40 1.45 26.73
C GLU A 75 -13.27 2.98 26.89
#